data_AF-A0A8J3MW55-F1
#
_entry.id   AF-A0A8J3MW55-F1
#
_cell.length_a   1.000
_cell.length_b   1.000
_cell.length_c   1.000
_cell.angle_alpha   90.00
_cell.angle_beta   90.00
_cell.angle_gamma   90.00
#
_symmetry.space_group_name_H-M   'P 1'
#
loop_
_entity.id
_entity.type
_entity.pdbx_description
1 polymer ?
#
loop_
_entity_poly.entity_id
_entity_poly.type
_entity_poly.pdbx_seq_one_letter_code
_entity_poly.pdbx_strand_id
1 'polypeptide(L)'
;MPLELQTALISALIALLTAGVSGYFTWSQVQREKNKWLMDLKTSYSVELHKTRLISYPEIFQLLGQLSMHASDPLTPAKAQQIGQAIHAWLYSSGGLCAEASTRGALKGLRHYCLEWKQGARPPELAQWRHTVLFLLRRDLDLQGFESFDPRDSGPLLKKLQAEMSLMQ
;
A
#
# COMPACT_ATOMS: atom_id res chain seq x y z
N MET A 1 -33.72 -63.10 -0.60
CA MET A 1 -34.26 -61.75 -0.31
C MET A 1 -35.28 -61.41 -1.38
N PRO A 2 -36.39 -60.73 -1.04
CA PRO A 2 -37.37 -60.28 -2.03
C PRO A 2 -36.74 -59.24 -2.96
N LEU A 3 -37.05 -59.34 -4.26
CA LEU A 3 -36.47 -58.51 -5.33
C LEU A 3 -36.66 -57.01 -5.06
N GLU A 4 -37.81 -56.65 -4.49
CA GLU A 4 -38.19 -55.28 -4.12
C GLU A 4 -37.22 -54.63 -3.13
N LEU A 5 -36.71 -55.42 -2.18
CA LEU A 5 -35.81 -54.95 -1.13
C LEU A 5 -34.38 -54.71 -1.68
N GLN A 6 -33.97 -55.50 -2.68
CA GLN A 6 -32.70 -55.27 -3.39
C GLN A 6 -32.76 -54.01 -4.25
N THR A 7 -33.84 -53.80 -4.99
CA THR A 7 -34.03 -52.58 -5.80
C THR A 7 -34.11 -51.32 -4.95
N ALA A 8 -34.77 -51.38 -3.79
CA ALA A 8 -34.84 -50.26 -2.86
C ALA A 8 -33.45 -49.88 -2.34
N LEU A 9 -32.64 -50.85 -1.92
CA LEU A 9 -31.27 -50.61 -1.43
C LEU A 9 -30.35 -50.02 -2.51
N ILE A 10 -30.42 -50.52 -3.74
CA ILE A 10 -29.64 -50.00 -4.86
C ILE A 10 -30.04 -48.55 -5.17
N SER A 11 -31.34 -48.25 -5.18
CA SER A 11 -31.83 -46.89 -5.42
C SER A 11 -31.41 -45.90 -4.32
N ALA A 12 -31.45 -46.33 -3.06
CA ALA A 12 -31.02 -45.52 -1.91
C ALA A 12 -29.50 -45.24 -1.96
N LEU A 13 -28.70 -46.24 -2.35
CA LEU A 13 -27.26 -46.06 -2.52
C LEU A 13 -26.95 -45.05 -3.64
N ILE A 14 -27.65 -45.15 -4.78
CA ILE A 14 -27.48 -44.20 -5.90
C ILE A 14 -27.92 -42.80 -5.47
N ALA A 15 -29.03 -42.66 -4.74
CA ALA A 15 -29.48 -41.37 -4.21
C ALA A 15 -28.45 -40.73 -3.27
N LEU A 16 -27.85 -41.51 -2.37
CA LEU A 16 -26.79 -41.03 -1.47
C LEU A 16 -25.53 -40.60 -2.23
N LEU A 17 -25.09 -41.40 -3.20
CA LEU A 17 -23.91 -41.07 -4.02
C LEU A 17 -24.15 -39.81 -4.85
N THR A 18 -25.31 -39.70 -5.50
CA THR A 18 -25.67 -38.52 -6.30
C THR A 18 -25.81 -37.26 -5.44
N ALA A 19 -26.42 -37.37 -4.25
CA ALA A 19 -26.51 -36.26 -3.29
C ALA A 19 -25.13 -35.85 -2.76
N GLY A 20 -24.26 -36.81 -2.43
CA GLY A 20 -22.90 -36.54 -1.95
C GLY A 20 -22.03 -35.85 -3.01
N VAL A 21 -22.06 -36.35 -4.25
CA VAL A 21 -21.33 -35.75 -5.37
C VAL A 21 -21.88 -34.35 -5.69
N SER A 22 -23.19 -34.19 -5.78
CA SER A 22 -23.82 -32.88 -6.04
C SER A 22 -23.54 -31.88 -4.93
N GLY A 23 -23.59 -32.32 -3.66
CA GLY A 23 -23.24 -31.51 -2.50
C GLY A 23 -21.77 -31.07 -2.52
N TYR A 24 -20.86 -31.98 -2.87
CA TYR A 24 -19.43 -31.65 -3.02
C TYR A 24 -19.19 -30.62 -4.14
N PHE A 25 -19.79 -30.82 -5.31
CA PHE A 25 -19.67 -29.85 -6.41
C PHE A 25 -20.25 -28.48 -6.06
N THR A 26 -21.42 -28.46 -5.41
CA THR A 26 -22.06 -27.21 -4.95
C THR A 26 -21.17 -26.50 -3.93
N TRP A 27 -20.64 -27.24 -2.94
CA TRP A 27 -19.73 -26.68 -1.94
C TRP A 27 -18.46 -26.11 -2.59
N SER A 28 -17.85 -26.86 -3.51
CA SER A 28 -16.67 -26.43 -4.26
C SER A 28 -16.93 -25.15 -5.05
N GLN A 29 -18.09 -25.05 -5.71
CA GLN A 29 -18.50 -23.84 -6.41
C GLN A 29 -18.67 -22.65 -5.46
N VAL A 30 -19.35 -22.84 -4.33
CA VAL A 30 -19.54 -21.79 -3.31
C VAL A 30 -18.18 -21.29 -2.77
N GLN A 31 -17.23 -22.19 -2.50
CA GLN A 31 -15.90 -21.78 -2.05
C GLN A 31 -15.13 -21.00 -3.12
N ARG A 32 -15.25 -21.37 -4.39
CA ARG A 32 -14.64 -20.63 -5.50
C ARG A 32 -15.23 -19.23 -5.64
N GLU A 33 -16.55 -19.10 -5.59
CA GLU A 33 -17.24 -17.81 -5.65
C GLU A 33 -16.89 -16.93 -4.46
N LYS A 34 -16.82 -17.50 -3.24
CA LYS A 34 -16.35 -16.80 -2.04
C LYS A 34 -14.92 -16.28 -2.21
N ASN A 35 -14.01 -17.12 -2.71
CA ASN A 35 -12.62 -16.71 -2.92
C ASN A 35 -12.50 -15.61 -3.98
N LYS A 36 -13.27 -15.73 -5.07
CA LYS A 36 -13.35 -14.70 -6.11
C LYS A 36 -13.86 -13.38 -5.53
N TRP A 37 -14.95 -13.42 -4.76
CA TRP A 37 -15.51 -12.23 -4.11
C TRP A 37 -14.52 -11.58 -3.14
N LEU A 38 -13.78 -12.37 -2.37
CA LEU A 38 -12.72 -11.86 -1.47
C LEU A 38 -11.58 -11.20 -2.26
N MET A 39 -11.19 -11.75 -3.41
CA MET A 39 -10.19 -11.14 -4.29
C MET A 39 -10.70 -9.83 -4.91
N ASP A 40 -11.93 -9.82 -5.41
CA ASP A 40 -12.56 -8.63 -6.01
C ASP A 40 -12.71 -7.51 -4.97
N LEU A 41 -13.06 -7.85 -3.73
CA LEU A 41 -13.15 -6.88 -2.64
C LEU A 41 -11.78 -6.33 -2.24
N LYS A 42 -10.75 -7.20 -2.14
CA LYS A 42 -9.37 -6.77 -1.85
C LYS A 42 -8.82 -5.87 -2.94
N THR A 43 -9.01 -6.23 -4.21
CA THR A 43 -8.54 -5.44 -5.35
C THR A 43 -9.23 -4.08 -5.39
N SER A 44 -10.55 -4.04 -5.23
CA SER A 44 -11.32 -2.79 -5.15
C SER A 44 -10.84 -1.90 -4.00
N TYR A 45 -10.63 -2.49 -2.81
CA TYR A 45 -10.09 -1.78 -1.66
C TYR A 45 -8.68 -1.22 -1.94
N SER A 46 -7.77 -2.02 -2.50
CA SER A 46 -6.42 -1.59 -2.85
C SER A 46 -6.41 -0.45 -3.87
N VAL A 47 -7.31 -0.47 -4.85
CA VAL A 47 -7.46 0.59 -5.85
C VAL A 47 -7.92 1.90 -5.19
N GLU A 48 -8.95 1.84 -4.35
CA GLU A 48 -9.45 3.04 -3.65
C GLU A 48 -8.42 3.61 -2.66
N LEU A 49 -7.70 2.73 -1.98
CA LEU A 49 -6.57 3.12 -1.12
C LEU A 49 -5.49 3.84 -1.93
N HIS A 50 -5.08 3.28 -3.07
CA HIS A 50 -4.06 3.87 -3.93
C HIS A 50 -4.50 5.23 -4.51
N LYS A 51 -5.74 5.35 -4.98
CA LYS A 51 -6.33 6.64 -5.42
C LYS A 51 -6.28 7.68 -4.31
N THR A 52 -6.68 7.29 -3.09
CA THR A 52 -6.68 8.20 -1.94
C THR A 52 -5.27 8.67 -1.61
N ARG A 53 -4.27 7.79 -1.68
CA ARG A 53 -2.85 8.15 -1.51
C ARG A 53 -2.38 9.13 -2.59
N LEU A 54 -2.68 8.89 -3.87
CA LEU A 54 -2.32 9.80 -4.96
C LEU A 54 -2.91 11.21 -4.80
N ILE A 55 -4.11 11.34 -4.24
CA ILE A 55 -4.76 12.62 -3.98
C ILE A 55 -4.16 13.34 -2.75
N SER A 56 -3.84 12.60 -1.69
CA SER A 56 -3.48 13.16 -0.38
C SER A 56 -1.97 13.31 -0.14
N TYR A 57 -1.14 12.50 -0.80
CA TYR A 57 0.32 12.52 -0.61
C TYR A 57 1.03 13.75 -1.20
N PRO A 58 0.53 14.42 -2.25
CA PRO A 58 1.16 15.65 -2.74
C PRO A 58 1.37 16.71 -1.65
N GLU A 59 0.42 16.84 -0.72
CA GLU A 59 0.52 17.76 0.42
C GLU A 59 1.76 17.48 1.28
N ILE A 60 1.98 16.21 1.66
CA ILE A 60 3.13 15.86 2.48
C ILE A 60 4.44 15.97 1.70
N PHE A 61 4.46 15.65 0.40
CA PHE A 61 5.64 15.86 -0.44
C PHE A 61 6.04 17.35 -0.53
N GLN A 62 5.08 18.26 -0.60
CA GLN A 62 5.34 19.71 -0.58
C GLN A 62 5.99 20.13 0.75
N LEU A 63 5.46 19.65 1.89
CA LEU A 63 6.05 19.91 3.22
C LEU A 63 7.49 19.39 3.31
N LEU A 64 7.75 18.18 2.82
CA LEU A 64 9.10 17.60 2.80
C LEU A 64 10.07 18.35 1.87
N GLY A 65 9.55 18.95 0.79
CA GLY A 65 10.32 19.83 -0.09
C GLY A 65 10.90 21.03 0.65
N GLN A 66 10.13 21.63 1.56
CA GLN A 66 10.57 22.77 2.37
C GLN A 66 11.66 22.41 3.39
N LEU A 67 11.75 21.14 3.77
CA LEU A 67 12.83 20.63 4.63
C LEU A 67 14.13 20.33 3.86
N SER A 68 14.16 20.52 2.54
CA SER A 68 15.37 20.31 1.74
C SER A 68 16.51 21.24 2.17
N MET A 69 17.74 20.78 2.05
CA MET A 69 18.91 21.68 2.13
C MET A 69 18.98 22.66 0.95
N HIS A 70 18.36 22.30 -0.17
CA HIS A 70 18.32 23.11 -1.39
C HIS A 70 16.99 23.84 -1.58
N ALA A 71 16.22 24.01 -0.50
CA ALA A 71 15.01 24.83 -0.55
C ALA A 71 15.37 26.30 -0.79
N SER A 72 14.52 27.03 -1.52
CA SER A 72 14.76 28.45 -1.83
C SER A 72 14.92 29.30 -0.58
N ASP A 73 14.14 29.01 0.47
CA ASP A 73 14.32 29.64 1.77
C ASP A 73 15.09 28.71 2.71
N PRO A 74 16.07 29.24 3.46
CA PRO A 74 16.77 28.46 4.48
C PRO A 74 15.79 28.01 5.57
N LEU A 75 15.94 26.76 6.00
CA LEU A 75 15.13 26.19 7.06
C LEU A 75 15.51 26.81 8.41
N THR A 76 14.57 27.52 9.03
CA THR A 76 14.69 28.07 10.39
C THR A 76 13.96 27.19 11.42
N PRO A 77 14.29 27.27 12.72
CA PRO A 77 13.55 26.56 13.76
C PRO A 77 12.03 26.86 13.76
N ALA A 78 11.66 28.13 13.55
CA ALA A 78 10.25 28.53 13.46
C ALA A 78 9.54 27.86 12.28
N LYS A 79 10.19 27.82 11.10
CA LYS A 79 9.64 27.13 9.92
C LYS A 79 9.56 25.62 10.14
N ALA A 80 10.55 25.02 10.80
CA ALA A 80 10.53 23.61 11.15
C ALA A 80 9.34 23.28 12.08
N GLN A 81 9.06 24.11 13.08
CA GLN A 81 7.92 23.91 13.97
C GLN A 81 6.58 24.01 13.22
N GLN A 82 6.42 24.98 12.31
CA GLN A 82 5.24 25.09 11.45
C GLN A 82 5.07 23.83 10.59
N ILE A 83 6.15 23.34 9.97
CA ILE A 83 6.13 22.09 9.19
C ILE A 83 5.78 20.90 10.10
N GLY A 84 6.31 20.84 11.32
CA GLY A 84 5.97 19.80 12.30
C GLY A 84 4.48 19.78 12.65
N GLN A 85 3.86 20.95 12.81
CA GLN A 85 2.41 21.07 13.01
C GLN A 85 1.61 20.66 11.77
N ALA A 86 2.06 21.02 10.57
CA ALA A 86 1.42 20.59 9.32
C ALA A 86 1.51 19.07 9.14
N ILE A 87 2.67 18.46 9.44
CA ILE A 87 2.84 17.00 9.46
C ILE A 87 1.90 16.36 10.49
N HIS A 88 1.74 16.98 11.67
CA HIS A 88 0.79 16.51 12.67
C HIS A 88 -0.63 16.50 12.11
N ALA A 89 -1.10 17.60 11.53
CA ALA A 89 -2.43 17.67 10.94
C ALA A 89 -2.63 16.62 9.84
N TRP A 90 -1.64 16.48 8.94
CA TRP A 90 -1.67 15.51 7.87
C TRP A 90 -1.76 14.06 8.36
N LEU A 91 -1.05 13.71 9.45
CA LEU A 91 -1.08 12.36 10.05
C LEU A 91 -2.48 11.89 10.50
N TYR A 92 -3.38 12.84 10.77
CA TYR A 92 -4.77 12.57 11.17
C TYR A 92 -5.77 12.92 10.06
N SER A 93 -5.30 13.30 8.87
CA SER A 93 -6.10 13.44 7.65
C SER A 93 -6.31 12.10 6.94
N SER A 94 -7.04 12.11 5.82
CA SER A 94 -7.20 10.94 4.95
C SER A 94 -5.86 10.36 4.48
N GLY A 95 -4.87 11.20 4.18
CA GLY A 95 -3.54 10.75 3.75
C GLY A 95 -2.81 9.99 4.86
N GLY A 96 -2.81 10.54 6.07
CA GLY A 96 -2.23 9.88 7.22
C GLY A 96 -2.91 8.54 7.55
N LEU A 97 -4.24 8.46 7.44
CA LEU A 97 -5.01 7.24 7.69
C LEU A 97 -4.74 6.14 6.65
N CYS A 98 -4.50 6.54 5.40
CA CYS A 98 -4.18 5.61 4.30
C CYS A 98 -2.69 5.21 4.27
N ALA A 99 -1.83 5.90 5.02
CA ALA A 99 -0.41 5.62 5.06
C ALA A 99 -0.07 4.34 5.83
N GLU A 100 0.95 3.62 5.36
CA GLU A 100 1.40 2.42 6.05
C GLU A 100 1.95 2.74 7.45
N ALA A 101 1.92 1.74 8.34
CA ALA A 101 2.38 1.89 9.71
C ALA A 101 3.83 2.41 9.80
N SER A 102 4.70 1.93 8.91
CA SER A 102 6.10 2.38 8.83
C SER A 102 6.23 3.83 8.36
N THR A 103 5.49 4.23 7.32
CA THR A 103 5.40 5.63 6.84
C THR A 103 4.91 6.56 7.93
N ARG A 104 3.85 6.17 8.64
CA ARG A 104 3.33 6.90 9.81
C ARG A 104 4.37 7.01 10.93
N GLY A 105 5.10 5.93 11.20
CA GLY A 105 6.19 5.91 12.18
C GLY A 105 7.30 6.90 11.82
N ALA A 106 7.74 6.89 10.57
CA ALA A 106 8.78 7.80 10.08
C ALA A 106 8.34 9.28 10.13
N LEU A 107 7.09 9.56 9.76
CA LEU A 107 6.52 10.90 9.86
C LEU A 107 6.39 11.38 11.31
N LYS A 108 6.06 10.50 12.25
CA LYS A 108 6.07 10.84 13.69
C LYS A 108 7.48 11.17 14.18
N GLY A 109 8.49 10.42 13.74
CA GLY A 109 9.90 10.72 14.00
C GLY A 109 10.30 12.07 13.44
N LEU A 110 10.02 12.32 12.16
CA LEU A 110 10.31 13.62 11.52
C LEU A 110 9.62 14.78 12.25
N ARG A 111 8.34 14.63 12.58
CA ARG A 111 7.56 15.61 13.35
C ARG A 111 8.20 15.93 14.69
N HIS A 112 8.67 14.92 15.42
CA HIS A 112 9.32 15.10 16.72
C HIS A 112 10.54 16.02 16.60
N TYR A 113 11.48 15.72 15.70
CA TYR A 113 12.66 16.56 15.49
C TYR A 113 12.32 17.97 14.97
N CYS A 114 11.26 18.10 14.15
CA CYS A 114 10.78 19.41 13.71
C CYS A 114 10.27 20.28 14.86
N LEU A 115 9.59 19.67 15.85
CA LEU A 115 9.01 20.38 16.99
C LEU A 115 10.02 20.64 18.12
N GLU A 116 10.99 19.74 18.30
CA GLU A 116 12.02 19.87 19.34
C GLU A 116 13.10 20.89 18.98
N TRP A 117 13.34 21.13 17.69
CA TRP A 117 14.32 22.13 17.28
C TRP A 117 13.81 23.55 17.57
N LYS A 118 14.35 24.16 18.63
CA LYS A 118 13.98 25.53 19.05
C LYS A 118 15.02 26.58 18.67
N GLN A 119 16.31 26.22 18.65
CA GLN A 119 17.43 27.13 18.41
C GLN A 119 18.68 26.37 17.97
N GLY A 120 19.68 27.10 17.47
CA GLY A 120 20.99 26.55 17.12
C GLY A 120 21.05 25.92 15.72
N ALA A 121 22.09 25.13 15.49
CA ALA A 121 22.33 24.46 14.22
C ALA A 121 21.23 23.43 13.89
N ARG A 122 21.07 23.17 12.60
CA ARG A 122 20.08 22.20 12.09
C ARG A 122 20.42 20.78 12.57
N PRO A 123 19.47 20.07 13.21
CA PRO A 123 19.65 18.67 13.57
C PRO A 123 19.92 17.80 12.34
N PRO A 124 21.00 16.99 12.32
CA PRO A 124 21.28 16.08 11.20
C PRO A 124 20.18 15.03 11.00
N GLU A 125 19.46 14.67 12.07
CA GLU A 125 18.36 13.70 12.07
C GLU A 125 17.21 14.16 11.17
N LEU A 126 16.97 15.47 11.03
CA LEU A 126 15.95 15.99 10.12
C LEU A 126 16.20 15.56 8.67
N ALA A 127 17.47 15.54 8.25
CA ALA A 127 17.81 15.11 6.90
C ALA A 127 17.59 13.60 6.74
N GLN A 128 17.98 12.80 7.73
CA GLN A 128 17.80 11.35 7.72
C GLN A 128 16.32 10.97 7.68
N TRP A 129 15.52 11.52 8.62
CA TRP A 129 14.09 11.26 8.67
C TRP A 129 13.36 11.75 7.41
N ARG A 130 13.76 12.88 6.82
CA ARG A 130 13.20 13.33 5.55
C ARG A 130 13.44 12.31 4.44
N HIS A 131 14.65 11.77 4.31
CA HIS A 131 14.95 10.74 3.30
C HIS A 131 14.15 9.45 3.55
N THR A 132 14.10 9.00 4.80
CA THR A 132 13.31 7.81 5.19
C THR A 132 11.84 7.98 4.86
N VAL A 133 11.26 9.14 5.18
CA VAL A 133 9.86 9.45 4.86
C VAL A 133 9.63 9.49 3.35
N LEU A 134 10.51 10.16 2.58
CA LEU A 134 10.39 10.20 1.12
C LEU A 134 10.43 8.81 0.50
N PHE A 135 11.34 7.95 0.97
CA PHE A 135 11.43 6.56 0.53
C PHE A 135 10.13 5.78 0.83
N LEU A 136 9.64 5.86 2.06
CA LEU A 136 8.45 5.13 2.48
C LEU A 136 7.17 5.65 1.79
N LEU A 137 7.03 6.96 1.59
CA LEU A 137 5.89 7.53 0.84
C LEU A 137 5.90 7.09 -0.64
N ARG A 138 7.08 6.97 -1.26
CA ARG A 138 7.21 6.43 -2.62
C ARG A 138 6.86 4.96 -2.66
N ARG A 139 7.30 4.19 -1.66
CA ARG A 139 6.95 2.78 -1.52
C ARG A 139 5.44 2.58 -1.39
N ASP A 140 4.77 3.39 -0.57
CA ASP A 140 3.31 3.35 -0.42
C ASP A 140 2.54 3.63 -1.72
N LEU A 141 3.20 4.29 -2.69
CA LEU A 141 2.69 4.58 -4.03
C LEU A 141 3.25 3.64 -5.10
N ASP A 142 4.00 2.60 -4.72
CA ASP A 142 4.70 1.69 -5.62
C ASP A 142 5.62 2.40 -6.63
N LEU A 143 6.17 3.56 -6.26
CA LEU A 143 7.11 4.35 -7.07
C LEU A 143 8.58 3.94 -6.85
N GLN A 144 8.82 2.67 -6.52
CA GLN A 144 10.17 2.12 -6.32
C GLN A 144 10.89 2.06 -7.68
N GLY A 145 12.21 2.29 -7.71
CA GLY A 145 13.03 2.15 -8.94
C GLY A 145 13.34 3.45 -9.68
N PHE A 146 12.74 4.59 -9.30
CA PHE A 146 13.16 5.91 -9.78
C PHE A 146 14.40 6.45 -9.05
N GLU A 147 14.89 5.76 -8.01
CA GLU A 147 16.09 6.19 -7.27
C GLU A 147 17.38 6.07 -8.08
N SER A 148 17.40 5.20 -9.10
CA SER A 148 18.56 4.97 -9.99
C SER A 148 18.44 5.70 -11.33
N PHE A 149 17.54 6.67 -11.46
CA PHE A 149 17.36 7.44 -12.70
C PHE A 149 18.68 8.12 -13.10
N ASP A 150 19.41 7.51 -14.06
CA ASP A 150 20.49 8.16 -14.80
C ASP A 150 19.84 8.96 -15.93
N PRO A 151 19.97 10.30 -15.96
CA PRO A 151 19.46 11.14 -17.04
C PRO A 151 20.02 10.75 -18.43
N ARG A 152 21.13 10.02 -18.47
CA ARG A 152 21.75 9.49 -19.70
C ARG A 152 21.09 8.20 -20.19
N ASP A 153 20.32 7.52 -19.34
CA ASP A 153 19.54 6.33 -19.68
C ASP A 153 18.08 6.71 -20.00
N SER A 154 17.93 7.44 -21.09
CA SER A 154 16.64 7.89 -21.68
C SER A 154 16.01 6.83 -22.60
N GLY A 155 16.19 5.54 -22.26
CA GLY A 155 15.47 4.47 -22.94
C GLY A 155 13.95 4.66 -22.78
N PRO A 156 13.14 4.46 -23.84
CA PRO A 156 11.70 4.65 -23.78
C PRO A 156 11.10 3.78 -22.67
N LEU A 157 10.16 4.34 -21.91
CA LEU A 157 9.47 3.72 -20.76
C LEU A 157 8.99 2.28 -21.02
N LEU A 158 8.63 1.97 -22.27
CA LEU A 158 8.29 0.64 -22.77
C LEU A 158 9.41 -0.40 -22.65
N LYS A 159 10.67 -0.03 -22.93
CA LYS A 159 11.83 -0.93 -22.77
C LYS A 159 12.10 -1.26 -21.30
N LYS A 160 11.87 -0.30 -20.40
CA LYS A 160 12.03 -0.48 -18.96
C LYS A 160 10.94 -1.42 -18.40
N LEU A 161 9.68 -1.22 -18.82
CA LEU A 161 8.57 -2.12 -18.50
C LEU A 161 8.80 -3.55 -19.03
N GLN A 162 9.30 -3.71 -20.26
CA GLN A 162 9.64 -5.04 -20.80
C GLN A 162 10.74 -5.73 -19.99
N ALA A 163 11.76 -4.99 -19.55
CA ALA A 163 12.84 -5.55 -18.72
C ALA A 163 12.33 -5.99 -17.34
N GLU A 164 11.50 -5.19 -16.69
CA GLU A 164 10.90 -5.54 -15.39
C GLU A 164 9.96 -6.74 -15.50
N MET A 165 9.15 -6.83 -16.56
CA MET A 165 8.31 -8.01 -16.82
C MET A 165 9.12 -9.29 -17.07
N SER A 166 10.32 -9.17 -17.66
CA SER A 166 11.21 -10.32 -17.89
C SER A 166 11.92 -10.81 -16.62
N LEU A 167 12.03 -9.96 -15.59
CA LEU A 167 12.63 -10.31 -14.29
C LEU A 167 11.61 -10.97 -13.33
N MET A 168 10.32 -10.92 -13.64
CA MET A 168 9.24 -11.53 -12.84
C MET A 168 8.82 -12.94 -13.33
N GLN A 169 9.52 -13.51 -14.32
CA GLN A 169 9.40 -14.91 -14.75
C GLN A 169 10.48 -15.77 -14.09
#